data_AF-A0A0G0PW89-F1
#
_entry.id   AF-A0A0G0PW89-F1
#
_cell.length_a   1.000
_cell.length_b   1.000
_cell.length_c   1.000
_cell.angle_alpha   90.00
_cell.angle_beta   90.00
_cell.angle_gamma   90.00
#
_symmetry.space_group_name_H-M   'P 1'
#
loop_
_entity.id
_entity.type
_entity.pdbx_description
1 polymer ?
#
loop_
_entity_poly.entity_id
_entity_poly.type
_entity_poly.pdbx_seq_one_letter_code
_entity_poly.pdbx_strand_id
1 'polypeptide(L)'
;MNLVIILPTYNERENIEILLDALHKKAKNIAHYTCYFLVVDDFSPDGTGKIIRAYQKTHKDTYLLEKKKEGLGKAILRGMEYAVDTLHADFILQMDCDLSHDPDRISAFIQELDSGADFVVGSRYIKGGSIPSNWGIHRKIFSVVGNAIVRFGLGYSHVHDWTGGFRAYAVKYYFKLKDQMEAYGGYVFQIAFLHKAIQMGAQVVEVPIHFTDRKFGHSKIAPAEYIKNVLLYVGMNGSFGKFLMVGGFGFVINAGLLVVFREWIGLPPTIANLIGAAAAIFSNFNLNNIWTFKDKKINSFGMYVAKLAQFYGTSLSGVVLIQTGTIALGMKLFGDSQYFIYFLVGTGLLLIWNYTVYSKVIWKKK
;
A
#
# COMPACT_ATOMS: atom_id res chain seq x y z
N MET A 1 28.93 -8.91 5.02
CA MET A 1 27.64 -9.10 4.32
C MET A 1 27.65 -8.27 3.04
N ASN A 2 26.92 -8.69 2.01
CA ASN A 2 26.80 -7.97 0.76
C ASN A 2 25.53 -7.11 0.77
N LEU A 3 25.68 -5.80 0.58
CA LEU A 3 24.59 -4.85 0.41
C LEU A 3 24.57 -4.36 -1.03
N VAL A 4 23.51 -4.65 -1.77
CA VAL A 4 23.34 -4.16 -3.14
C VAL A 4 22.38 -2.98 -3.16
N ILE A 5 22.87 -1.82 -3.60
CA ILE A 5 22.09 -0.61 -3.80
C ILE A 5 21.60 -0.59 -5.25
N ILE A 6 20.32 -0.88 -5.44
CA ILE A 6 19.63 -0.86 -6.73
C ILE A 6 19.18 0.56 -7.03
N LEU A 7 19.60 1.02 -8.21
CA LEU A 7 19.39 2.36 -8.75
C LEU A 7 18.63 2.26 -10.08
N PRO A 8 17.28 2.25 -10.08
CA PRO A 8 16.51 2.22 -11.32
C PRO A 8 16.65 3.56 -12.06
N THR A 9 17.06 3.52 -13.33
CA THR A 9 17.27 4.72 -14.16
C THR A 9 16.51 4.67 -15.47
N TYR A 10 16.06 5.85 -15.91
CA TYR A 10 15.57 6.09 -17.27
C TYR A 10 15.66 7.57 -17.55
N ASN A 11 16.57 8.07 -18.38
CA ASN A 11 16.89 9.49 -18.54
C ASN A 11 17.31 10.16 -17.21
N GLU A 12 18.46 9.77 -16.67
CA GLU A 12 19.02 10.29 -15.41
C GLU A 12 20.48 10.76 -15.59
N ARG A 13 20.88 11.12 -16.82
CA ARG A 13 22.26 11.45 -17.20
C ARG A 13 22.90 12.50 -16.27
N GLU A 14 22.14 13.52 -15.89
CA GLU A 14 22.63 14.66 -15.09
C GLU A 14 22.78 14.33 -13.60
N ASN A 15 22.06 13.30 -13.14
CA ASN A 15 22.01 12.94 -11.72
C ASN A 15 22.92 11.77 -11.37
N ILE A 16 23.07 10.79 -12.28
CA ILE A 16 23.59 9.46 -11.93
C ILE A 16 25.03 9.47 -11.41
N GLU A 17 25.91 10.28 -12.01
CA GLU A 17 27.33 10.36 -11.59
C GLU A 17 27.46 11.03 -10.23
N ILE A 18 26.73 12.15 -10.01
CA ILE A 18 26.68 12.87 -8.73
C ILE A 18 26.20 11.94 -7.61
N LEU A 19 25.16 11.15 -7.89
CA LEU A 19 24.61 10.21 -6.93
C LEU A 19 25.60 9.09 -6.62
N LEU A 20 26.21 8.47 -7.64
CA LEU A 20 27.18 7.40 -7.46
C LEU A 20 28.37 7.89 -6.61
N ASP A 21 28.92 9.08 -6.89
CA ASP A 21 30.01 9.65 -6.10
C ASP A 21 29.63 9.84 -4.62
N ALA A 22 28.43 10.36 -4.37
CA ALA A 22 27.91 10.53 -3.02
C ALA A 22 27.76 9.18 -2.30
N LEU A 23 27.22 8.18 -3.00
CA LEU A 23 27.01 6.83 -2.47
C LEU A 23 28.33 6.12 -2.15
N HIS A 24 29.30 6.17 -3.06
CA HIS A 24 30.66 5.65 -2.86
C HIS A 24 31.33 6.26 -1.64
N LYS A 25 31.21 7.57 -1.47
CA LYS A 25 31.75 8.26 -0.29
C LYS A 25 31.11 7.76 1.01
N LYS A 26 29.82 7.44 1.00
CA LYS A 26 29.11 6.94 2.19
C LYS A 26 29.40 5.48 2.47
N ALA A 27 29.50 4.64 1.43
CA ALA A 27 29.85 3.23 1.55
C ALA A 27 31.20 2.99 2.25
N LYS A 28 32.19 3.87 2.05
CA LYS A 28 33.48 3.79 2.76
C LYS A 28 33.38 3.81 4.29
N ASN A 29 32.30 4.35 4.84
CA ASN A 29 32.09 4.46 6.28
C ASN A 29 31.20 3.35 6.85
N ILE A 30 30.72 2.42 6.02
CA ILE A 30 29.85 1.34 6.44
C ILE A 30 30.72 0.13 6.76
N ALA A 31 31.04 -0.07 8.03
CA ALA A 31 31.79 -1.23 8.48
C ALA A 31 30.99 -2.54 8.23
N HIS A 32 31.69 -3.64 7.96
CA HIS A 32 31.14 -5.01 7.82
C HIS A 32 30.26 -5.31 6.59
N TYR A 33 30.00 -4.30 5.74
CA TYR A 33 29.32 -4.49 4.46
C TYR A 33 30.27 -4.29 3.28
N THR A 34 30.18 -5.19 2.31
CA THR A 34 30.63 -4.93 0.94
C THR A 34 29.46 -4.32 0.19
N CYS A 35 29.58 -3.05 -0.18
CA CYS A 35 28.54 -2.36 -0.93
C CYS A 35 28.76 -2.51 -2.43
N TYR A 36 27.67 -2.78 -3.16
CA TYR A 36 27.64 -2.77 -4.62
C TYR A 36 26.57 -1.80 -5.11
N PHE A 37 26.85 -1.11 -6.20
CA PHE A 37 25.92 -0.14 -6.79
C PHE A 37 25.42 -0.68 -8.13
N LEU A 38 24.20 -1.19 -8.15
CA LEU A 38 23.59 -1.79 -9.34
C LEU A 38 22.67 -0.77 -10.01
N VAL A 39 23.15 -0.17 -11.09
CA VAL A 39 22.32 0.71 -11.92
C VAL A 39 21.51 -0.14 -12.89
N VAL A 40 20.19 -0.07 -12.77
CA VAL A 40 19.26 -0.81 -13.64
C VAL A 40 18.66 0.17 -14.63
N ASP A 41 19.27 0.24 -15.81
CA ASP A 41 18.90 1.21 -16.83
C ASP A 41 17.91 0.64 -17.85
N ASP A 42 16.79 1.34 -18.04
CA ASP A 42 15.75 0.98 -19.00
C ASP A 42 16.08 1.45 -20.43
N PHE A 43 17.35 1.30 -20.81
CA PHE A 43 17.95 1.67 -22.08
C PHE A 43 17.75 3.17 -22.41
N SER A 44 18.29 4.02 -21.54
CA SER A 44 18.10 5.46 -21.61
C SER A 44 18.65 6.07 -22.93
N PRO A 45 17.85 6.81 -23.70
CA PRO A 45 18.31 7.48 -24.92
C PRO A 45 19.22 8.70 -24.68
N ASP A 46 19.22 9.28 -23.47
CA ASP A 46 19.97 10.49 -23.14
C ASP A 46 21.49 10.27 -22.94
N GLY A 47 21.93 9.01 -22.96
CA GLY A 47 23.33 8.63 -22.73
C GLY A 47 23.67 8.26 -21.29
N THR A 48 22.68 8.10 -20.39
CA THR A 48 22.87 7.60 -19.00
C THR A 48 23.76 6.36 -18.97
N GLY A 49 23.45 5.32 -19.75
CA GLY A 49 24.27 4.10 -19.85
C GLY A 49 25.73 4.32 -20.30
N LYS A 50 26.00 5.35 -21.13
CA LYS A 50 27.39 5.68 -21.54
C LYS A 50 28.20 6.23 -20.37
N ILE A 51 27.59 7.08 -19.54
CA ILE A 51 28.23 7.63 -18.33
C ILE A 51 28.54 6.50 -17.37
N ILE A 52 27.59 5.61 -17.11
CA ILE A 52 27.78 4.49 -16.17
C ILE A 52 28.89 3.56 -16.66
N ARG A 53 28.92 3.19 -17.95
CA ARG A 53 30.03 2.38 -18.52
C ARG A 53 31.40 3.04 -18.37
N ALA A 54 31.47 4.37 -18.47
CA ALA A 54 32.71 5.11 -18.23
C ALA A 54 33.08 5.04 -16.73
N TYR A 55 32.10 5.25 -15.85
CA TYR A 55 32.25 5.21 -14.39
C TYR A 55 32.77 3.85 -13.87
N GLN A 56 32.29 2.74 -14.44
CA GLN A 56 32.72 1.36 -14.11
C GLN A 56 34.21 1.08 -14.40
N LYS A 57 34.87 1.91 -15.20
CA LYS A 57 36.30 1.74 -15.49
C LYS A 57 37.13 1.94 -14.22
N THR A 58 36.74 2.87 -13.36
CA THR A 58 37.41 3.23 -12.11
C THR A 58 36.71 2.71 -10.85
N HIS A 59 35.44 2.33 -10.93
CA HIS A 59 34.65 1.80 -9.79
C HIS A 59 34.15 0.38 -10.09
N LYS A 60 34.86 -0.64 -9.59
CA LYS A 60 34.60 -2.07 -9.89
C LYS A 60 33.41 -2.67 -9.17
N ASP A 61 32.96 -2.00 -8.13
CA ASP A 61 31.77 -2.24 -7.32
C ASP A 61 30.51 -1.57 -7.90
N THR A 62 30.61 -0.88 -9.04
CA THR A 62 29.47 -0.39 -9.81
C THR A 62 29.13 -1.32 -10.97
N TYR A 63 27.86 -1.69 -11.07
CA TYR A 63 27.30 -2.59 -12.07
C TYR A 63 26.24 -1.89 -12.90
N LEU A 64 26.11 -2.29 -14.16
CA LEU A 64 25.12 -1.78 -15.09
C LEU A 64 24.32 -2.94 -15.66
N LEU A 65 23.00 -2.86 -15.50
CA LEU A 65 22.04 -3.82 -16.04
C LEU A 65 21.07 -3.12 -16.99
N GLU A 66 21.37 -3.21 -18.28
CA GLU A 66 20.61 -2.57 -19.35
C GLU A 66 19.59 -3.51 -19.97
N LYS A 67 18.34 -3.04 -20.12
CA LYS A 67 17.31 -3.69 -20.93
C LYS A 67 16.35 -2.63 -21.46
N LYS A 68 15.60 -2.95 -22.52
CA LYS A 68 14.51 -2.09 -22.98
C LYS A 68 13.50 -1.83 -21.85
N LYS A 69 12.97 -0.61 -21.81
CA LYS A 69 11.99 -0.15 -20.83
C LYS A 69 10.75 -1.04 -20.78
N GLU A 70 10.48 -1.62 -19.61
CA GLU A 70 9.25 -2.37 -19.33
C GLU A 70 8.49 -1.82 -18.11
N GLY A 71 9.01 -0.76 -17.48
CA GLY A 71 8.41 -0.09 -16.33
C GLY A 71 9.12 -0.38 -15.00
N LEU A 72 8.94 0.54 -14.04
CA LEU A 72 9.72 0.58 -12.80
C LEU A 72 9.70 -0.73 -11.99
N GLY A 73 8.53 -1.33 -11.78
CA GLY A 73 8.41 -2.59 -11.03
C GLY A 73 9.23 -3.74 -11.66
N LYS A 74 9.18 -3.88 -12.98
CA LYS A 74 9.97 -4.88 -13.72
C LYS A 74 11.48 -4.59 -13.67
N ALA A 75 11.87 -3.32 -13.76
CA ALA A 75 13.27 -2.92 -13.62
C ALA A 75 13.80 -3.28 -12.22
N ILE A 76 13.03 -2.99 -11.16
CA ILE A 76 13.42 -3.35 -9.79
C ILE A 76 13.51 -4.86 -9.62
N LEU A 77 12.52 -5.63 -10.08
CA LEU A 77 12.53 -7.09 -9.96
C LEU A 77 13.74 -7.71 -10.67
N ARG A 78 14.06 -7.22 -11.89
CA ARG A 78 15.28 -7.59 -12.63
C ARG A 78 16.55 -7.24 -11.86
N GLY A 79 16.57 -6.07 -11.21
CA GLY A 79 17.66 -5.66 -10.34
C GLY A 79 17.83 -6.58 -9.13
N MET A 80 16.72 -6.97 -8.49
CA MET A 80 16.74 -7.89 -7.35
C MET A 80 17.30 -9.27 -7.75
N GLU A 81 16.88 -9.78 -8.90
CA GLU A 81 17.40 -11.04 -9.47
C GLU A 81 18.92 -10.97 -9.67
N TYR A 82 19.42 -9.93 -10.34
CA TYR A 82 20.87 -9.75 -10.53
C TYR A 82 21.63 -9.59 -9.21
N ALA A 83 21.08 -8.82 -8.27
CA ALA A 83 21.66 -8.62 -6.94
C ALA A 83 21.83 -9.94 -6.18
N VAL A 84 20.86 -10.83 -6.29
CA VAL A 84 20.85 -12.12 -5.60
C VAL A 84 21.73 -13.14 -6.33
N ASP A 85 21.52 -13.32 -7.62
CA ASP A 85 22.13 -14.41 -8.38
C ASP A 85 23.59 -14.13 -8.73
N THR A 86 23.94 -12.87 -8.99
CA THR A 86 25.30 -12.47 -9.43
C THR A 86 26.12 -11.86 -8.31
N LEU A 87 25.51 -11.00 -7.48
CA LEU A 87 26.22 -10.26 -6.42
C LEU A 87 26.07 -10.90 -5.04
N HIS A 88 25.32 -12.00 -4.94
CA HIS A 88 25.08 -12.74 -3.70
C HIS A 88 24.67 -11.81 -2.55
N ALA A 89 23.71 -10.92 -2.82
CA ALA A 89 23.22 -9.95 -1.85
C ALA A 89 22.67 -10.65 -0.59
N ASP A 90 23.01 -10.12 0.59
CA ASP A 90 22.33 -10.44 1.85
C ASP A 90 21.14 -9.48 2.05
N PHE A 91 21.37 -8.22 1.70
CA PHE A 91 20.39 -7.15 1.74
C PHE A 91 20.38 -6.36 0.44
N ILE A 92 19.20 -5.87 0.08
CA ILE A 92 19.00 -4.97 -1.04
C ILE A 92 18.54 -3.64 -0.47
N LEU A 93 19.16 -2.56 -0.91
CA LEU A 93 18.66 -1.20 -0.75
C LEU A 93 18.22 -0.69 -2.12
N GLN A 94 17.06 -0.06 -2.19
CA GLN A 94 16.56 0.59 -3.39
C GLN A 94 16.48 2.10 -3.13
N MET A 95 16.90 2.90 -4.12
CA MET A 95 16.67 4.34 -4.10
C MET A 95 16.53 4.92 -5.51
N ASP A 96 15.72 5.97 -5.62
CA ASP A 96 15.56 6.74 -6.86
C ASP A 96 16.84 7.53 -7.20
N CYS A 97 17.04 7.79 -8.50
CA CYS A 97 18.27 8.39 -9.02
C CYS A 97 18.20 9.92 -9.22
N ASP A 98 17.12 10.58 -8.81
CA ASP A 98 16.86 12.00 -9.08
C ASP A 98 17.33 12.95 -7.95
N LEU A 99 18.16 12.44 -7.03
CA LEU A 99 18.67 13.12 -5.83
C LEU A 99 17.59 13.53 -4.81
N SER A 100 16.37 13.00 -4.92
CA SER A 100 15.29 13.22 -3.93
C SER A 100 15.50 12.47 -2.61
N HIS A 101 16.34 11.43 -2.64
CA HIS A 101 16.73 10.64 -1.49
C HIS A 101 18.14 10.99 -1.06
N ASP A 102 18.29 11.40 0.20
CA ASP A 102 19.57 11.74 0.79
C ASP A 102 20.40 10.47 1.10
N PRO A 103 21.57 10.27 0.46
CA PRO A 103 22.47 9.16 0.74
C PRO A 103 22.91 9.07 2.20
N ASP A 104 22.88 10.17 2.97
CA ASP A 104 23.29 10.19 4.37
C ASP A 104 22.38 9.32 5.26
N ARG A 105 21.14 9.11 4.81
CA ARG A 105 20.17 8.26 5.50
C ARG A 105 20.49 6.77 5.40
N ILE A 106 21.36 6.34 4.48
CA ILE A 106 21.72 4.92 4.34
C ILE A 106 22.30 4.34 5.63
N SER A 107 23.08 5.15 6.37
CA SER A 107 23.63 4.74 7.68
C SER A 107 22.53 4.31 8.67
N ALA A 108 21.43 5.07 8.73
CA ALA A 108 20.29 4.74 9.58
C ALA A 108 19.55 3.49 9.09
N PHE A 109 19.47 3.26 7.76
CA PHE A 109 18.86 2.04 7.24
C PHE A 109 19.67 0.80 7.65
N ILE A 110 20.99 0.87 7.54
CA ILE A 110 21.88 -0.23 7.90
C ILE A 110 21.82 -0.52 9.40
N GLN A 111 21.78 0.52 10.23
CA GLN A 111 21.62 0.35 11.67
C GLN A 111 20.34 -0.44 12.03
N GLU A 112 19.22 -0.19 11.36
CA GLU A 112 17.99 -0.94 11.59
C GLU A 112 18.08 -2.38 11.09
N LEU A 113 18.74 -2.63 9.94
CA LEU A 113 18.99 -3.98 9.44
C LEU A 113 19.88 -4.78 10.41
N ASP A 114 20.96 -4.18 10.89
CA ASP A 114 21.86 -4.78 11.89
C ASP A 114 21.15 -5.06 13.22
N SER A 115 20.14 -4.24 13.55
CA SER A 115 19.28 -4.42 14.73
C SER A 115 18.23 -5.53 14.54
N GLY A 116 18.19 -6.18 13.37
CA GLY A 116 17.32 -7.31 13.07
C GLY A 116 16.07 -6.97 12.27
N ALA A 117 15.91 -5.73 11.78
CA ALA A 117 14.81 -5.39 10.89
C ALA A 117 14.95 -6.16 9.57
N ASP A 118 13.84 -6.77 9.11
CA ASP A 118 13.87 -7.47 7.83
C ASP A 118 13.53 -6.55 6.65
N PHE A 119 12.87 -5.42 6.95
CA PHE A 119 12.44 -4.42 5.98
C PHE A 119 12.48 -3.02 6.59
N VAL A 120 13.22 -2.11 5.97
CA VAL A 120 13.32 -0.71 6.38
C VAL A 120 12.71 0.19 5.32
N VAL A 121 11.85 1.11 5.75
CA VAL A 121 11.15 2.07 4.88
C VAL A 121 11.61 3.49 5.20
N GLY A 122 12.10 4.20 4.21
CA GLY A 122 12.28 5.65 4.29
C GLY A 122 10.93 6.35 4.32
N SER A 123 10.60 6.96 5.46
CA SER A 123 9.26 7.47 5.72
C SER A 123 9.23 9.00 5.81
N ARG A 124 8.38 9.61 4.96
CA ARG A 124 8.15 11.06 4.93
C ARG A 124 7.16 11.52 6.00
N TYR A 125 6.44 10.59 6.63
CA TYR A 125 5.23 10.87 7.41
C TYR A 125 5.33 10.50 8.88
N ILE A 126 6.51 10.12 9.35
CA ILE A 126 6.81 9.96 10.79
C ILE A 126 7.54 11.19 11.34
N LYS A 127 7.67 11.27 12.66
CA LYS A 127 8.42 12.35 13.33
C LYS A 127 9.85 12.42 12.78
N GLY A 128 10.26 13.61 12.31
CA GLY A 128 11.55 13.85 11.67
C GLY A 128 11.55 13.66 10.14
N GLY A 129 10.51 13.07 9.56
CA GLY A 129 10.33 13.00 8.11
C GLY A 129 9.62 14.25 7.57
N SER A 130 9.81 14.53 6.27
CA SER A 130 9.10 15.63 5.61
C SER A 130 8.93 15.44 4.11
N ILE A 131 7.88 16.05 3.58
CA ILE A 131 7.72 16.32 2.15
C ILE A 131 8.22 17.74 1.81
N PRO A 132 8.57 18.05 0.55
CA PRO A 132 9.06 19.37 0.18
C PRO A 132 8.10 20.50 0.57
N SER A 133 8.63 21.54 1.21
CA SER A 133 7.85 22.69 1.68
C SER A 133 7.28 23.49 0.51
N ASN A 134 7.98 23.53 -0.62
CA ASN A 134 7.62 24.23 -1.85
C ASN A 134 6.59 23.49 -2.73
N TRP A 135 6.16 22.27 -2.38
CA TRP A 135 5.09 21.61 -3.13
C TRP A 135 3.78 22.38 -3.04
N GLY A 136 3.11 22.51 -4.18
CA GLY A 136 1.73 23.01 -4.24
C GLY A 136 0.80 22.17 -3.35
N ILE A 137 -0.20 22.82 -2.76
CA ILE A 137 -1.12 22.20 -1.79
C ILE A 137 -1.76 20.93 -2.35
N HIS A 138 -2.19 20.95 -3.61
CA HIS A 138 -2.76 19.78 -4.27
C HIS A 138 -1.82 18.57 -4.25
N ARG A 139 -0.52 18.75 -4.56
CA ARG A 139 0.48 17.68 -4.55
C ARG A 139 0.70 17.14 -3.13
N LYS A 140 0.72 18.01 -2.12
CA LYS A 140 0.79 17.61 -0.71
C LYS A 140 -0.42 16.77 -0.30
N ILE A 141 -1.63 17.23 -0.65
CA ILE A 141 -2.88 16.50 -0.38
C ILE A 141 -2.86 15.13 -1.05
N PHE A 142 -2.52 15.05 -2.35
CA PHE A 142 -2.44 13.77 -3.04
C PHE A 142 -1.45 12.80 -2.40
N SER A 143 -0.30 13.30 -1.95
CA SER A 143 0.71 12.48 -1.28
C SER A 143 0.22 11.94 0.07
N VAL A 144 -0.29 12.82 0.93
CA VAL A 144 -0.75 12.47 2.28
C VAL A 144 -2.00 11.60 2.23
N VAL A 145 -3.01 12.00 1.45
CA VAL A 145 -4.29 11.28 1.34
C VAL A 145 -4.12 9.96 0.60
N GLY A 146 -3.39 9.95 -0.52
CA GLY A 146 -3.14 8.72 -1.28
C GLY A 146 -2.45 7.66 -0.41
N ASN A 147 -1.46 8.08 0.37
CA ASN A 147 -0.77 7.19 1.29
C ASN A 147 -1.65 6.76 2.49
N ALA A 148 -2.50 7.64 3.01
CA ALA A 148 -3.48 7.28 4.04
C ALA A 148 -4.47 6.22 3.55
N ILE A 149 -4.96 6.32 2.30
CA ILE A 149 -5.84 5.32 1.69
C ILE A 149 -5.19 3.94 1.69
N VAL A 150 -3.91 3.84 1.32
CA VAL A 150 -3.17 2.56 1.32
C VAL A 150 -3.02 2.03 2.74
N ARG A 151 -2.56 2.86 3.68
CA ARG A 151 -2.33 2.51 5.08
C ARG A 151 -3.59 1.96 5.75
N PHE A 152 -4.70 2.67 5.63
CA PHE A 152 -5.97 2.27 6.24
C PHE A 152 -6.67 1.14 5.48
N GLY A 153 -6.63 1.18 4.15
CA GLY A 153 -7.27 0.19 3.30
C GLY A 153 -6.66 -1.20 3.44
N LEU A 154 -5.32 -1.28 3.54
CA LEU A 154 -4.62 -2.54 3.79
C LEU A 154 -4.65 -2.98 5.26
N GLY A 155 -5.03 -2.09 6.19
CA GLY A 155 -5.22 -2.43 7.61
C GLY A 155 -3.93 -2.42 8.45
N TYR A 156 -2.87 -1.78 7.96
CA TYR A 156 -1.55 -1.75 8.62
C TYR A 156 -1.23 -0.33 9.08
N SER A 157 -1.88 0.10 10.15
CA SER A 157 -1.76 1.47 10.65
C SER A 157 -0.39 1.80 11.24
N HIS A 158 0.50 0.84 11.47
CA HIS A 158 1.83 1.14 12.03
C HIS A 158 2.85 1.59 10.98
N VAL A 159 2.64 1.31 9.69
CA VAL A 159 3.50 1.78 8.59
C VAL A 159 2.92 3.05 8.00
N HIS A 160 3.69 4.12 7.99
CA HIS A 160 3.27 5.45 7.60
C HIS A 160 3.67 5.82 6.18
N ASP A 161 4.60 5.16 5.50
CA ASP A 161 4.91 5.45 4.09
C ASP A 161 4.89 4.18 3.21
N TRP A 162 3.84 4.04 2.40
CA TRP A 162 3.62 2.87 1.54
C TRP A 162 4.11 3.07 0.11
N THR A 163 4.47 4.31 -0.25
CA THR A 163 4.65 4.71 -1.65
C THR A 163 6.07 5.12 -2.00
N GLY A 164 6.90 5.47 -1.00
CA GLY A 164 8.29 5.86 -1.22
C GLY A 164 9.16 4.74 -1.78
N GLY A 165 10.13 5.08 -2.65
CA GLY A 165 11.06 4.14 -3.28
C GLY A 165 12.34 3.88 -2.48
N PHE A 166 12.61 4.66 -1.42
CA PHE A 166 13.79 4.49 -0.57
C PHE A 166 13.55 3.42 0.49
N ARG A 167 14.04 2.20 0.24
CA ARG A 167 13.74 1.02 1.05
C ARG A 167 14.94 0.11 1.14
N ALA A 168 15.08 -0.62 2.24
CA ALA A 168 15.99 -1.75 2.30
C ALA A 168 15.28 -3.00 2.82
N TYR A 169 15.69 -4.18 2.37
CA TYR A 169 15.04 -5.43 2.76
C TYR A 169 15.98 -6.63 2.58
N ALA A 170 15.78 -7.62 3.43
CA ALA A 170 16.48 -8.89 3.36
C ALA A 170 16.09 -9.68 2.09
N VAL A 171 17.08 -10.26 1.41
CA VAL A 171 16.85 -10.98 0.13
C VAL A 171 15.91 -12.17 0.24
N LYS A 172 15.72 -12.72 1.45
CA LYS A 172 14.77 -13.80 1.70
C LYS A 172 13.35 -13.48 1.19
N TYR A 173 12.93 -12.21 1.16
CA TYR A 173 11.62 -11.84 0.60
C TYR A 173 11.58 -11.83 -0.92
N TYR A 174 12.70 -11.57 -1.61
CA TYR A 174 12.75 -11.70 -3.06
C TYR A 174 12.40 -13.13 -3.47
N PHE A 175 13.09 -14.14 -2.92
CA PHE A 175 12.83 -15.55 -3.24
C PHE A 175 11.38 -15.98 -2.97
N LYS A 176 10.78 -15.42 -1.91
CA LYS A 176 9.41 -15.74 -1.50
C LYS A 176 8.34 -15.06 -2.36
N LEU A 177 8.67 -13.94 -3.01
CA LEU A 177 7.69 -13.05 -3.63
C LEU A 177 7.89 -12.85 -5.12
N LYS A 178 9.04 -13.22 -5.71
CA LYS A 178 9.39 -12.90 -7.10
C LYS A 178 8.27 -13.22 -8.10
N ASP A 179 7.70 -14.42 -8.06
CA ASP A 179 6.66 -14.87 -8.99
C ASP A 179 5.36 -14.06 -8.82
N GLN A 180 5.00 -13.72 -7.58
CA GLN A 180 3.81 -12.89 -7.30
C GLN A 180 4.01 -11.44 -7.75
N MET A 181 5.26 -10.94 -7.72
CA MET A 181 5.57 -9.56 -8.04
C MET A 181 5.55 -9.26 -9.53
N GLU A 182 5.68 -10.28 -10.39
CA GLU A 182 5.55 -10.12 -11.85
C GLU A 182 4.19 -9.53 -12.25
N ALA A 183 3.15 -9.76 -11.46
CA ALA A 183 1.81 -9.23 -11.69
C ALA A 183 1.67 -7.72 -11.41
N TYR A 184 2.66 -7.08 -10.77
CA TYR A 184 2.57 -5.69 -10.32
C TYR A 184 3.59 -4.80 -11.02
N GLY A 185 3.09 -3.88 -11.87
CA GLY A 185 3.88 -2.85 -12.50
C GLY A 185 3.97 -1.54 -11.71
N GLY A 186 4.92 -0.69 -12.11
CA GLY A 186 5.04 0.67 -11.60
C GLY A 186 5.19 0.78 -10.08
N TYR A 187 4.57 1.78 -9.49
CA TYR A 187 4.61 2.02 -8.04
C TYR A 187 3.73 1.06 -7.23
N VAL A 188 2.78 0.33 -7.85
CA VAL A 188 1.98 -0.68 -7.15
C VAL A 188 2.86 -1.83 -6.68
N PHE A 189 3.94 -2.13 -7.42
CA PHE A 189 5.00 -3.05 -6.98
C PHE A 189 5.48 -2.73 -5.56
N GLN A 190 5.76 -1.46 -5.26
CA GLN A 190 6.25 -1.05 -3.94
C GLN A 190 5.24 -1.38 -2.84
N ILE A 191 3.98 -1.01 -3.05
CA ILE A 191 2.91 -1.28 -2.08
C ILE A 191 2.74 -2.80 -1.92
N ALA A 192 2.72 -3.54 -3.02
CA ALA A 192 2.50 -4.96 -3.03
C ALA A 192 3.62 -5.73 -2.34
N PHE A 193 4.88 -5.41 -2.65
CA PHE A 193 6.04 -6.07 -2.08
C PHE A 193 6.08 -5.91 -0.55
N LEU A 194 5.90 -4.68 -0.06
CA LEU A 194 5.84 -4.40 1.38
C LEU A 194 4.64 -5.09 2.05
N HIS A 195 3.46 -5.00 1.43
CA HIS A 195 2.26 -5.65 1.96
C HIS A 195 2.45 -7.17 2.10
N LYS A 196 3.00 -7.82 1.07
CA LYS A 196 3.27 -9.26 1.10
C LYS A 196 4.36 -9.60 2.11
N ALA A 197 5.44 -8.83 2.20
CA ALA A 197 6.47 -9.04 3.22
C ALA A 197 5.91 -8.99 4.65
N ILE A 198 5.04 -8.02 4.95
CA ILE A 198 4.35 -7.93 6.26
C ILE A 198 3.45 -9.16 6.50
N GLN A 199 2.70 -9.61 5.48
CA GLN A 199 1.89 -10.83 5.59
C GLN A 199 2.71 -12.09 5.89
N MET A 200 4.00 -12.09 5.52
CA MET A 200 4.96 -13.16 5.83
C MET A 200 5.67 -12.96 7.18
N GLY A 201 5.28 -11.95 7.97
CA GLY A 201 5.83 -11.67 9.29
C GLY A 201 7.11 -10.84 9.30
N ALA A 202 7.39 -10.06 8.25
CA ALA A 202 8.54 -9.16 8.24
C ALA A 202 8.53 -8.16 9.40
N GLN A 203 9.67 -8.01 10.07
CA GLN A 203 9.91 -6.91 11.00
C GLN A 203 10.17 -5.64 10.21
N VAL A 204 9.16 -4.78 10.14
CA VAL A 204 9.20 -3.51 9.40
C VAL A 204 9.52 -2.35 10.33
N VAL A 205 10.56 -1.58 9.99
CA VAL A 205 10.93 -0.35 10.69
C VAL A 205 10.89 0.85 9.72
N GLU A 206 10.53 2.02 10.23
CA GLU A 206 10.52 3.26 9.46
C GLU A 206 11.66 4.20 9.90
N VAL A 207 12.46 4.65 8.94
CA VAL A 207 13.51 5.65 9.13
C VAL A 207 13.01 6.99 8.58
N PRO A 208 13.04 8.09 9.35
CA PRO A 208 12.56 9.37 8.84
C PRO A 208 13.43 9.85 7.67
N ILE A 209 12.82 10.39 6.62
CA ILE A 209 13.55 10.99 5.49
C ILE A 209 13.01 12.37 5.14
N HIS A 210 13.90 13.25 4.70
CA HIS A 210 13.55 14.53 4.09
C HIS A 210 13.51 14.34 2.58
N PHE A 211 12.31 14.22 2.02
CA PHE A 211 12.15 14.13 0.58
C PHE A 211 12.34 15.52 -0.02
N THR A 212 13.23 15.65 -0.98
CA THR A 212 13.47 16.88 -1.76
C THR A 212 12.87 16.74 -3.15
N ASP A 213 12.53 17.85 -3.81
CA ASP A 213 12.12 17.75 -5.21
C ASP A 213 13.34 17.43 -6.07
N ARG A 214 13.10 16.73 -7.19
CA ARG A 214 14.16 16.37 -8.15
C ARG A 214 15.00 17.58 -8.52
N LYS A 215 16.32 17.41 -8.59
CA LYS A 215 17.23 18.51 -8.95
C LYS A 215 17.17 18.83 -10.44
N PHE A 216 17.02 17.80 -11.28
CA PHE A 216 16.97 17.90 -12.74
C PHE A 216 15.88 16.98 -13.35
N GLY A 217 15.34 17.36 -14.52
CA GLY A 217 14.37 16.57 -15.30
C GLY A 217 12.86 16.79 -15.00
N HIS A 218 11.98 16.17 -15.80
CA HIS A 218 10.50 16.25 -15.68
C HIS A 218 9.89 15.00 -15.02
N SER A 219 8.74 15.18 -14.35
CA SER A 219 7.95 14.08 -13.77
C SER A 219 7.43 13.14 -14.87
N LYS A 220 7.79 11.87 -14.77
CA LYS A 220 7.48 10.82 -15.76
C LYS A 220 6.11 10.16 -15.51
N ILE A 221 5.31 10.68 -14.56
CA ILE A 221 4.15 9.98 -13.99
C ILE A 221 2.85 10.50 -14.60
N ALA A 222 2.04 9.60 -15.16
CA ALA A 222 0.62 9.82 -15.43
C ALA A 222 -0.19 9.53 -14.14
N PRO A 223 -0.69 10.55 -13.41
CA PRO A 223 -1.23 10.36 -12.06
C PRO A 223 -2.48 9.45 -12.00
N ALA A 224 -3.31 9.46 -13.05
CA ALA A 224 -4.61 8.79 -13.03
C ALA A 224 -4.52 7.27 -13.04
N GLU A 225 -3.68 6.68 -13.91
CA GLU A 225 -3.52 5.22 -14.00
C GLU A 225 -2.92 4.66 -12.71
N TYR A 226 -1.97 5.37 -12.12
CA TYR A 226 -1.39 5.01 -10.83
C TYR A 226 -2.44 4.97 -9.73
N ILE A 227 -3.22 6.04 -9.58
CA ILE A 227 -4.29 6.11 -8.57
C ILE A 227 -5.27 4.94 -8.76
N LYS A 228 -5.71 4.68 -10.00
CA LYS A 228 -6.59 3.55 -10.31
C LYS A 228 -6.00 2.23 -9.86
N ASN A 229 -4.75 1.94 -10.23
CA ASN A 229 -4.11 0.66 -9.93
C ASN A 229 -3.86 0.48 -8.42
N VAL A 230 -3.52 1.55 -7.70
CA VAL A 230 -3.42 1.53 -6.23
C VAL A 230 -4.78 1.24 -5.60
N LEU A 231 -5.83 1.93 -6.02
CA LEU A 231 -7.18 1.71 -5.49
C LEU A 231 -7.68 0.29 -5.77
N LEU A 232 -7.42 -0.25 -6.97
CA LEU A 232 -7.72 -1.65 -7.29
C LEU A 232 -6.94 -2.61 -6.39
N TYR A 233 -5.64 -2.39 -6.21
CA TYR A 233 -4.81 -3.23 -5.35
C TYR A 233 -5.33 -3.22 -3.90
N VAL A 234 -5.57 -2.04 -3.34
CA VAL A 234 -6.09 -1.86 -1.97
C VAL A 234 -7.49 -2.44 -1.85
N GLY A 235 -8.34 -2.27 -2.86
CA GLY A 235 -9.69 -2.83 -2.90
C GLY A 235 -9.71 -4.36 -2.89
N MET A 236 -8.83 -4.99 -3.67
CA MET A 236 -8.77 -6.45 -3.78
C MET A 236 -8.05 -7.11 -2.61
N ASN A 237 -7.02 -6.46 -2.06
CA ASN A 237 -6.14 -7.08 -1.07
C ASN A 237 -6.42 -6.62 0.36
N GLY A 238 -6.93 -5.40 0.53
CA GLY A 238 -7.23 -4.80 1.82
C GLY A 238 -8.54 -5.29 2.42
N SER A 239 -8.62 -5.33 3.75
CA SER A 239 -9.84 -5.73 4.45
C SER A 239 -10.99 -4.76 4.24
N PHE A 240 -10.72 -3.47 4.00
CA PHE A 240 -11.79 -2.50 3.71
C PHE A 240 -12.46 -2.78 2.36
N GLY A 241 -11.68 -3.05 1.31
CA GLY A 241 -12.24 -3.35 -0.01
C GLY A 241 -12.99 -4.68 -0.04
N LYS A 242 -12.46 -5.71 0.63
CA LYS A 242 -13.19 -6.98 0.85
C LYS A 242 -14.49 -6.76 1.60
N PHE A 243 -14.48 -5.93 2.64
CA PHE A 243 -15.69 -5.54 3.36
C PHE A 243 -16.74 -4.89 2.43
N LEU A 244 -16.33 -3.98 1.55
CA LEU A 244 -17.24 -3.36 0.56
C LEU A 244 -17.79 -4.40 -0.43
N MET A 245 -16.96 -5.31 -0.94
CA MET A 245 -17.39 -6.39 -1.84
C MET A 245 -18.40 -7.31 -1.15
N VAL A 246 -18.16 -7.67 0.11
CA VAL A 246 -19.11 -8.46 0.90
C VAL A 246 -20.43 -7.69 1.08
N GLY A 247 -20.37 -6.40 1.44
CA GLY A 247 -21.56 -5.55 1.55
C GLY A 247 -22.38 -5.48 0.25
N GLY A 248 -21.70 -5.31 -0.89
CA GLY A 248 -22.32 -5.30 -2.22
C GLY A 248 -22.96 -6.65 -2.58
N PHE A 249 -22.30 -7.75 -2.24
CA PHE A 249 -22.88 -9.10 -2.43
C PHE A 249 -24.11 -9.31 -1.55
N GLY A 250 -24.08 -8.87 -0.29
CA GLY A 250 -25.24 -8.88 0.59
C GLY A 250 -26.42 -8.08 0.03
N PHE A 251 -26.16 -6.92 -0.60
CA PHE A 251 -27.20 -6.15 -1.29
C PHE A 251 -27.87 -6.95 -2.40
N VAL A 252 -27.09 -7.67 -3.23
CA VAL A 252 -27.62 -8.54 -4.28
C VAL A 252 -28.48 -9.66 -3.70
N ILE A 253 -28.03 -10.30 -2.61
CA ILE A 253 -28.82 -11.31 -1.90
C ILE A 253 -30.15 -10.73 -1.43
N ASN A 254 -30.13 -9.56 -0.79
CA ASN A 254 -31.35 -8.92 -0.31
C ASN A 254 -32.33 -8.63 -1.46
N ALA A 255 -31.85 -7.97 -2.52
CA ALA A 255 -32.66 -7.63 -3.68
C ALA A 255 -33.24 -8.86 -4.38
N GLY A 256 -32.43 -9.92 -4.57
CA GLY A 256 -32.89 -11.16 -5.18
C GLY A 256 -33.95 -11.87 -4.34
N LEU A 257 -33.72 -12.01 -3.03
CA LEU A 257 -34.70 -12.63 -2.13
C LEU A 257 -35.98 -11.80 -2.02
N LEU A 258 -35.88 -10.47 -2.01
CA LEU A 258 -37.05 -9.60 -2.06
C LEU A 258 -37.93 -9.94 -3.27
N VAL A 259 -37.35 -10.03 -4.47
CA VAL A 259 -38.09 -10.39 -5.69
C VAL A 259 -38.67 -11.79 -5.60
N VAL A 260 -37.90 -12.79 -5.17
CA VAL A 260 -38.39 -14.18 -5.06
C VAL A 260 -39.56 -14.28 -4.06
N PHE A 261 -39.40 -13.76 -2.85
CA PHE A 261 -40.44 -13.84 -1.83
C PHE A 261 -41.67 -12.99 -2.17
N ARG A 262 -41.48 -11.86 -2.85
CA ARG A 262 -42.58 -11.01 -3.29
C ARG A 262 -43.34 -11.60 -4.47
N GLU A 263 -42.65 -11.91 -5.55
CA GLU A 263 -43.26 -12.25 -6.83
C GLU A 263 -43.62 -13.72 -6.95
N TRP A 264 -42.82 -14.63 -6.37
CA TRP A 264 -43.05 -16.08 -6.53
C TRP A 264 -43.80 -16.70 -5.36
N ILE A 265 -43.60 -16.17 -4.15
CA ILE A 265 -44.25 -16.67 -2.92
C ILE A 265 -45.45 -15.79 -2.53
N GLY A 266 -45.52 -14.55 -3.00
CA GLY A 266 -46.64 -13.64 -2.73
C GLY A 266 -46.60 -12.94 -1.37
N LEU A 267 -45.44 -12.89 -0.70
CA LEU A 267 -45.34 -12.21 0.60
C LEU A 267 -45.51 -10.68 0.48
N PRO A 268 -45.97 -10.01 1.54
CA PRO A 268 -45.93 -8.55 1.62
C PRO A 268 -44.49 -8.02 1.44
N PRO A 269 -44.29 -6.89 0.72
CA PRO A 269 -42.94 -6.37 0.44
C PRO A 269 -42.09 -6.11 1.69
N THR A 270 -42.73 -5.70 2.79
CA THR A 270 -42.07 -5.47 4.08
C THR A 270 -41.52 -6.77 4.67
N ILE A 271 -42.30 -7.85 4.66
CA ILE A 271 -41.89 -9.17 5.15
C ILE A 271 -40.81 -9.76 4.25
N ALA A 272 -40.99 -9.67 2.92
CA ALA A 272 -39.99 -10.13 1.96
C ALA A 272 -38.63 -9.40 2.13
N ASN A 273 -38.65 -8.08 2.32
CA ASN A 273 -37.44 -7.30 2.58
C ASN A 273 -36.79 -7.65 3.93
N LEU A 274 -37.57 -7.93 4.98
CA LEU A 274 -37.02 -8.36 6.28
C LEU A 274 -36.28 -9.70 6.16
N ILE A 275 -36.85 -10.65 5.42
CA ILE A 275 -36.20 -11.95 5.16
C ILE A 275 -34.92 -11.76 4.34
N GLY A 276 -34.99 -10.97 3.26
CA GLY A 276 -33.84 -10.66 2.42
C GLY A 276 -32.71 -9.96 3.19
N ALA A 277 -33.05 -8.99 4.04
CA ALA A 277 -32.08 -8.27 4.87
C ALA A 277 -31.44 -9.19 5.91
N ALA A 278 -32.20 -10.06 6.57
CA ALA A 278 -31.65 -11.03 7.52
C ALA A 278 -30.67 -12.00 6.83
N ALA A 279 -31.05 -12.53 5.67
CA ALA A 279 -30.17 -13.41 4.88
C ALA A 279 -28.90 -12.68 4.41
N ALA A 280 -29.02 -11.43 3.98
CA ALA A 280 -27.88 -10.60 3.58
C ALA A 280 -26.93 -10.33 4.74
N ILE A 281 -27.44 -9.97 5.93
CA ILE A 281 -26.61 -9.74 7.12
C ILE A 281 -25.91 -11.03 7.55
N PHE A 282 -26.62 -12.16 7.53
CA PHE A 282 -26.04 -13.47 7.83
C PHE A 282 -24.93 -13.86 6.84
N SER A 283 -25.17 -13.69 5.53
CA SER A 283 -24.16 -13.90 4.49
C SER A 283 -22.95 -13.00 4.70
N ASN A 284 -23.18 -11.70 4.95
CA ASN A 284 -22.12 -10.73 5.18
C ASN A 284 -21.25 -11.09 6.38
N PHE A 285 -21.85 -11.52 7.49
CA PHE A 285 -21.09 -11.97 8.66
C PHE A 285 -20.18 -13.14 8.32
N ASN A 286 -20.72 -14.17 7.64
CA ASN A 286 -19.98 -15.38 7.32
C ASN A 286 -18.84 -15.11 6.33
N LEU A 287 -19.12 -14.36 5.25
CA LEU A 287 -18.09 -13.95 4.29
C LEU A 287 -16.99 -13.10 4.93
N ASN A 288 -17.37 -12.17 5.83
CA ASN A 288 -16.37 -11.42 6.57
C ASN A 288 -15.53 -12.32 7.49
N ASN A 289 -16.12 -13.33 8.12
CA ASN A 289 -15.40 -14.26 9.00
C ASN A 289 -14.42 -15.18 8.25
N ILE A 290 -14.80 -15.68 7.06
CA ILE A 290 -13.98 -16.63 6.31
C ILE A 290 -13.01 -15.97 5.35
N TRP A 291 -13.27 -14.73 4.91
CA TRP A 291 -12.51 -14.06 3.86
C TRP A 291 -11.94 -12.70 4.27
N THR A 292 -12.80 -11.72 4.61
CA THR A 292 -12.34 -10.35 4.92
C THR A 292 -11.39 -10.29 6.11
N PHE A 293 -11.73 -11.02 7.18
CA PHE A 293 -10.99 -11.07 8.44
C PHE A 293 -10.49 -12.49 8.74
N LYS A 294 -10.13 -13.25 7.70
CA LYS A 294 -9.69 -14.65 7.80
C LYS A 294 -8.59 -14.89 8.84
N ASP A 295 -7.67 -13.94 9.00
CA ASP A 295 -6.54 -14.04 9.95
C ASP A 295 -6.99 -13.92 11.42
N LYS A 296 -8.25 -13.52 11.63
CA LYS A 296 -8.89 -13.35 12.95
C LYS A 296 -10.18 -14.20 13.03
N LYS A 297 -10.25 -15.27 12.24
CA LYS A 297 -11.45 -16.10 12.10
C LYS A 297 -11.95 -16.60 13.44
N ILE A 298 -13.26 -16.46 13.64
CA ILE A 298 -13.97 -16.98 14.81
C ILE A 298 -14.28 -18.46 14.56
N ASN A 299 -13.68 -19.34 15.36
CA ASN A 299 -13.84 -20.80 15.23
C ASN A 299 -14.66 -21.45 16.36
N SER A 300 -14.84 -20.78 17.50
CA SER A 300 -15.64 -21.31 18.62
C SER A 300 -17.12 -21.02 18.39
N PHE A 301 -17.97 -22.04 18.55
CA PHE A 301 -19.42 -21.91 18.39
C PHE A 301 -20.02 -20.84 19.33
N GLY A 302 -19.66 -20.84 20.61
CA GLY A 302 -20.15 -19.84 21.57
C GLY A 302 -19.75 -18.42 21.18
N MET A 303 -18.50 -18.21 20.75
CA MET A 303 -18.06 -16.91 20.24
C MET A 303 -18.74 -16.54 18.93
N TYR A 304 -18.98 -17.51 18.05
CA TYR A 304 -19.66 -17.29 16.77
C TYR A 304 -21.06 -16.70 17.00
N VAL A 305 -21.86 -17.32 17.88
CA VAL A 305 -23.22 -16.84 18.18
C VAL A 305 -23.19 -15.45 18.81
N ALA A 306 -22.31 -15.21 19.79
CA ALA A 306 -22.18 -13.91 20.43
C ALA A 306 -21.76 -12.81 19.44
N LYS A 307 -20.80 -13.12 18.56
CA LYS A 307 -20.30 -12.18 17.56
C LYS A 307 -21.28 -11.93 16.42
N LEU A 308 -22.07 -12.94 16.04
CA LEU A 308 -23.17 -12.77 15.11
C LEU A 308 -24.23 -11.82 15.69
N ALA A 309 -24.67 -12.03 16.93
CA ALA A 309 -25.60 -11.13 17.60
C ALA A 309 -25.05 -9.70 17.69
N GLN A 310 -23.77 -9.55 18.06
CA GLN A 310 -23.09 -8.26 18.07
C GLN A 310 -23.05 -7.61 16.67
N PHE A 311 -22.83 -8.38 15.61
CA PHE A 311 -22.83 -7.89 14.23
C PHE A 311 -24.20 -7.34 13.81
N TYR A 312 -25.28 -8.05 14.13
CA TYR A 312 -26.65 -7.56 13.91
C TYR A 312 -26.91 -6.25 14.66
N GLY A 313 -26.61 -6.21 15.97
CA GLY A 313 -26.86 -5.03 16.80
C GLY A 313 -26.05 -3.81 16.36
N THR A 314 -24.78 -4.00 16.00
CA THR A 314 -23.90 -2.92 15.53
C THR A 314 -24.30 -2.41 14.15
N SER A 315 -24.71 -3.31 13.24
CA SER A 315 -25.24 -2.93 11.92
C SER A 315 -26.49 -2.05 12.06
N LEU A 316 -27.45 -2.48 12.89
CA LEU A 316 -28.72 -1.80 13.07
C LEU A 316 -28.55 -0.45 13.78
N SER A 317 -27.79 -0.42 14.88
CA SER A 317 -27.52 0.82 15.62
C SER A 317 -26.76 1.83 14.76
N GLY A 318 -25.84 1.39 13.90
CA GLY A 318 -25.17 2.27 12.94
C GLY A 318 -26.16 2.96 11.99
N VAL A 319 -27.11 2.23 11.42
CA VAL A 319 -28.14 2.82 10.54
C VAL A 319 -28.95 3.88 11.28
N VAL A 320 -29.46 3.53 12.47
CA VAL A 320 -30.32 4.41 13.27
C VAL A 320 -29.56 5.65 13.76
N LEU A 321 -28.36 5.48 14.30
CA LEU A 321 -27.63 6.59 14.93
C LEU A 321 -26.87 7.45 13.92
N ILE A 322 -26.22 6.82 12.93
CA ILE A 322 -25.33 7.53 12.02
C ILE A 322 -26.07 7.97 10.77
N GLN A 323 -26.72 7.06 10.05
CA GLN A 323 -27.35 7.40 8.78
C GLN A 323 -28.60 8.25 9.01
N THR A 324 -29.55 7.78 9.83
CA THR A 324 -30.78 8.55 10.14
C THR A 324 -30.44 9.83 10.90
N GLY A 325 -29.48 9.80 11.83
CA GLY A 325 -29.01 10.99 12.54
C GLY A 325 -28.39 12.04 11.61
N THR A 326 -27.58 11.63 10.63
CA THR A 326 -26.99 12.54 9.63
C THR A 326 -28.07 13.19 8.76
N ILE A 327 -29.08 12.40 8.34
CA ILE A 327 -30.22 12.92 7.57
C ILE A 327 -31.00 13.94 8.40
N ALA A 328 -31.36 13.60 9.64
CA ALA A 328 -32.11 14.49 10.52
C ALA A 328 -31.35 15.79 10.84
N LEU A 329 -30.04 15.70 11.08
CA LEU A 329 -29.20 16.87 11.31
C LEU A 329 -29.08 17.73 10.05
N GLY A 330 -28.89 17.12 8.88
CA GLY A 330 -28.82 17.81 7.60
C GLY A 330 -30.11 18.57 7.30
N MET A 331 -31.25 17.91 7.46
CA MET A 331 -32.59 18.52 7.34
C MET A 331 -32.75 19.72 8.28
N LYS A 332 -32.33 19.59 9.54
CA LYS A 332 -32.41 20.66 10.54
C LYS A 332 -31.52 21.87 10.22
N LEU A 333 -30.31 21.64 9.71
CA LEU A 333 -29.32 22.70 9.46
C LEU A 333 -29.47 23.36 8.10
N PHE A 334 -29.91 22.62 7.08
CA PHE A 334 -29.84 23.02 5.68
C PHE A 334 -31.16 22.82 4.91
N GLY A 335 -32.21 22.33 5.57
CA GLY A 335 -33.53 22.08 4.98
C GLY A 335 -33.63 20.74 4.23
N ASP A 336 -34.84 20.42 3.76
CA ASP A 336 -35.15 19.06 3.26
C ASP A 336 -34.83 18.84 1.78
N SER A 337 -34.53 19.91 1.04
CA SER A 337 -34.34 19.86 -0.41
C SER A 337 -33.15 18.99 -0.85
N GLN A 338 -32.16 18.79 0.03
CA GLN A 338 -30.95 18.01 -0.24
C GLN A 338 -30.87 16.70 0.57
N TYR A 339 -32.01 16.13 1.01
CA TYR A 339 -32.04 14.93 1.84
C TYR A 339 -31.21 13.76 1.27
N PHE A 340 -31.16 13.62 -0.06
CA PHE A 340 -30.38 12.59 -0.72
C PHE A 340 -28.87 12.77 -0.52
N ILE A 341 -28.37 14.01 -0.47
CA ILE A 341 -26.96 14.28 -0.16
C ILE A 341 -26.66 13.84 1.27
N TYR A 342 -27.52 14.14 2.24
CA TYR A 342 -27.34 13.72 3.63
C TYR A 342 -27.39 12.21 3.78
N PHE A 343 -28.26 11.54 3.00
CA PHE A 343 -28.30 10.09 2.92
C PHE A 343 -26.97 9.51 2.40
N LEU A 344 -26.40 10.06 1.33
CA LEU A 344 -25.11 9.62 0.80
C LEU A 344 -23.97 9.84 1.81
N VAL A 345 -23.92 11.01 2.46
CA VAL A 345 -22.93 11.32 3.50
C VAL A 345 -23.08 10.35 4.69
N GLY A 346 -24.30 10.17 5.18
CA GLY A 346 -24.61 9.26 6.28
C GLY A 346 -24.25 7.81 5.95
N THR A 347 -24.46 7.38 4.71
CA THR A 347 -24.05 6.06 4.20
C THR A 347 -22.53 5.91 4.21
N GLY A 348 -21.80 6.92 3.73
CA GLY A 348 -20.33 6.92 3.77
C GLY A 348 -19.78 6.82 5.20
N LEU A 349 -20.31 7.62 6.12
CA LEU A 349 -19.95 7.58 7.54
C LEU A 349 -20.28 6.22 8.17
N LEU A 350 -21.44 5.66 7.84
CA LEU A 350 -21.87 4.34 8.31
C LEU A 350 -20.92 3.23 7.83
N LEU A 351 -20.47 3.25 6.57
CA LEU A 351 -19.52 2.26 6.06
C LEU A 351 -18.19 2.30 6.82
N ILE A 352 -17.68 3.50 7.10
CA ILE A 352 -16.45 3.70 7.89
C ILE A 352 -16.65 3.19 9.32
N TRP A 353 -17.77 3.53 9.94
CA TRP A 353 -18.13 3.07 11.28
C TRP A 353 -18.22 1.54 11.34
N ASN A 354 -19.01 0.93 10.46
CA ASN A 354 -19.20 -0.52 10.40
C ASN A 354 -17.86 -1.22 10.24
N TYR A 355 -17.04 -0.82 9.27
CA TYR A 355 -15.71 -1.39 9.11
C TYR A 355 -14.84 -1.26 10.37
N THR A 356 -14.86 -0.10 11.02
CA THR A 356 -14.08 0.15 12.24
C THR A 356 -14.54 -0.74 13.40
N VAL A 357 -15.85 -0.82 13.64
CA VAL A 357 -16.43 -1.70 14.66
C VAL A 357 -16.14 -3.16 14.34
N TYR A 358 -16.27 -3.57 13.09
CA TYR A 358 -16.06 -4.96 12.69
C TYR A 358 -14.60 -5.35 12.86
N SER A 359 -13.67 -4.51 12.39
CA SER A 359 -12.23 -4.78 12.45
C SER A 359 -11.62 -4.70 13.85
N LYS A 360 -12.22 -3.94 14.79
CA LYS A 360 -11.68 -3.71 16.15
C LYS A 360 -12.46 -4.39 17.26
N VAL A 361 -13.77 -4.57 17.12
CA VAL A 361 -14.66 -5.09 18.16
C VAL A 361 -15.08 -6.52 17.85
N ILE A 362 -15.55 -6.78 16.62
CA ILE A 362 -16.06 -8.10 16.25
C ILE A 362 -14.89 -9.07 16.00
N TRP A 363 -14.05 -8.75 15.02
CA TRP A 363 -12.83 -9.48 14.67
C TRP A 363 -11.60 -8.79 15.26
N LYS A 364 -11.44 -8.86 16.58
CA LYS A 364 -10.26 -8.34 17.29
C LYS A 364 -9.13 -9.38 17.26
N LYS A 365 -7.88 -8.95 17.04
CA LYS A 365 -6.71 -9.82 17.27
C LYS A 365 -6.62 -10.08 18.79
N LYS A 366 -6.46 -11.35 19.18
CA LYS A 366 -6.14 -11.70 20.56
C LYS A 366 -4.78 -11.16 20.94
#